data_AF-A0A6C0ID36-F1
#
_entry.id   AF-A0A6C0ID36-F1
#
_cell.length_a   1.000
_cell.length_b   1.000
_cell.length_c   1.000
_cell.angle_alpha   90.00
_cell.angle_beta   90.00
_cell.angle_gamma   90.00
#
_symmetry.space_group_name_H-M   'P 1'
#
loop_
_entity.id
_entity.type
_entity.pdbx_description
1 polymer ?
#
loop_
_entity_poly.entity_id
_entity_poly.type
_entity_poly.pdbx_seq_one_letter_code
_entity_poly.pdbx_strand_id
1 'polypeptide(L)' 'MNFSCGHIISEHNGGELKLDNLKPICVSCNSSMGTKNMDEFMLEYGL' A
#
# COMPACT_ATOMS: atom_id res chain seq x y z
N MET A 1 1.97 -17.37 -1.59
CA MET A 1 1.65 -15.94 -1.50
C MET A 1 2.28 -15.41 -0.23
N ASN A 2 3.23 -14.49 -0.34
CA ASN A 2 3.80 -13.81 0.82
C ASN A 2 3.07 -12.47 0.99
N PHE A 3 2.72 -12.15 2.22
CA PHE A 3 2.13 -10.88 2.58
C PHE A 3 3.13 -10.02 3.33
N SER A 4 3.04 -8.71 3.15
CA SER A 4 3.77 -7.68 3.88
C SER A 4 2.80 -6.66 4.46
N CYS A 5 3.31 -5.76 5.29
CA CYS A 5 2.57 -4.60 5.76
C CYS A 5 2.85 -3.43 4.81
N GLY A 6 1.82 -2.95 4.11
CA GLY A 6 1.90 -1.79 3.23
C GLY A 6 1.18 -0.59 3.84
N HIS A 7 1.49 0.60 3.34
CA HIS A 7 0.81 1.83 3.74
C HIS A 7 -0.25 2.23 2.71
N ILE A 8 -1.38 2.77 3.16
CA ILE A 8 -2.39 3.40 2.30
C ILE A 8 -1.80 4.68 1.70
N ILE A 9 -1.24 5.54 2.56
CA ILE A 9 -0.42 6.69 2.19
C ILE A 9 1.03 6.34 2.49
N SER A 10 1.92 6.37 1.49
CA SER A 10 3.33 6.04 1.69
C SER A 10 4.03 6.99 2.68
N GLU A 11 5.04 6.51 3.41
CA GLU A 11 5.85 7.36 4.30
C GLU A 11 6.48 8.54 3.56
N HIS A 12 6.87 8.33 2.29
CA HIS A 12 7.37 9.40 1.41
C HIS A 12 6.36 10.55 1.23
N ASN A 13 5.06 10.23 1.19
CA ASN A 13 3.97 11.19 1.10
C ASN A 13 3.43 11.62 2.48
N GLY A 14 4.16 11.34 3.56
CA GLY A 14 3.77 11.73 4.92
C GLY A 14 2.78 10.78 5.60
N GLY A 15 2.60 9.56 5.07
CA GLY A 15 1.80 8.56 5.74
C GLY A 15 2.45 8.06 7.03
N GLU A 16 1.65 7.92 8.08
CA GLU A 16 2.13 7.53 9.40
C GLU A 16 2.13 6.01 9.60
N LEU A 17 3.00 5.53 10.50
CA LEU A 17 3.06 4.13 10.94
C LEU A 17 1.94 3.83 11.96
N LYS A 18 0.68 3.97 11.55
CA LYS A 18 -0.51 3.74 12.37
C LYS A 18 -1.41 2.68 11.75
N LEU A 19 -2.17 1.97 12.58
CA LEU A 19 -3.02 0.84 12.15
C LEU A 19 -4.13 1.25 11.15
N ASP A 20 -4.54 2.50 11.14
CA ASP A 20 -5.50 3.05 10.17
C ASP A 20 -4.88 3.18 8.78
N ASN A 21 -3.60 3.52 8.69
CA ASN A 21 -2.82 3.68 7.45
C ASN A 21 -2.14 2.37 7.00
N LEU A 22 -2.08 1.33 7.85
CA LEU A 22 -1.41 0.07 7.54
C LEU A 22 -2.40 -1.01 7.09
N LYS A 23 -2.09 -1.69 5.98
CA LYS A 23 -2.90 -2.80 5.44
C LYS A 23 -2.04 -4.00 5.01
N PRO A 24 -2.54 -5.23 5.18
CA PRO A 24 -1.89 -6.40 4.60
C PRO A 24 -1.96 -6.32 3.07
N ILE A 25 -0.82 -6.51 2.43
CA ILE A 25 -0.69 -6.43 0.97
C ILE A 25 0.23 -7.56 0.48
N CYS A 26 0.02 -8.02 -0.75
CA CYS A 26 0.90 -9.02 -1.35
C CYS A 26 2.29 -8.42 -1.64
N VAL A 27 3.38 -9.18 -1.48
CA VAL A 27 4.75 -8.63 -1.67
C VAL A 27 4.95 -8.02 -3.06
N SER A 28 4.44 -8.65 -4.13
CA SER A 28 4.54 -8.10 -5.48
C SER A 28 3.75 -6.80 -5.64
N CYS A 29 2.55 -6.72 -5.08
CA CYS A 29 1.71 -5.54 -5.07
C CYS A 29 2.41 -4.39 -4.34
N ASN A 30 2.98 -4.67 -3.16
CA ASN A 30 3.70 -3.69 -2.34
C ASN A 30 4.92 -3.10 -3.08
N SER A 31 5.68 -3.95 -3.77
CA SER A 31 6.82 -3.50 -4.57
C SER A 31 6.40 -2.72 -5.82
N SER A 32 5.29 -3.10 -6.47
CA SER A 32 4.79 -2.40 -7.66
C SER A 32 4.08 -1.08 -7.35
N MET A 33 3.44 -0.95 -6.19
CA MET A 33 2.71 0.26 -5.78
C MET A 33 3.63 1.47 -5.59
N GLY A 34 4.88 1.26 -5.17
CA GLY A 34 5.85 2.33 -4.97
C GLY A 34 5.37 3.34 -3.91
N THR A 35 5.29 4.62 -4.29
CA THR A 35 4.76 5.69 -3.42
C THR A 35 3.31 6.06 -3.70
N LYS A 36 2.65 5.40 -4.68
CA LYS A 36 1.24 5.64 -5.02
C LYS A 36 0.34 5.30 -3.83
N ASN A 37 -0.77 6.02 -3.69
CA ASN A 37 -1.77 5.71 -2.68
C ASN A 37 -2.41 4.33 -2.96
N MET A 38 -2.62 3.52 -1.92
CA MET A 38 -3.15 2.15 -2.07
C MET A 38 -4.52 2.11 -2.72
N ASP A 39 -5.42 3.04 -2.38
CA ASP A 39 -6.77 3.07 -2.93
C ASP A 39 -6.74 3.39 -4.43
N GLU A 40 -5.87 4.32 -4.85
CA GLU A 40 -5.64 4.63 -6.26
C GLU A 40 -5.06 3.43 -7.02
N PHE A 41 -4.11 2.73 -6.40
CA PHE A 41 -3.52 1.52 -6.98
C PHE A 41 -4.57 0.41 -7.15
N MET A 42 -5.43 0.19 -6.15
CA MET A 42 -6.50 -0.81 -6.23
C MET A 42 -7.50 -0.48 -7.35
N LEU A 43 -7.93 0.78 -7.46
CA LEU A 43 -8.83 1.24 -8.51
C LEU A 43 -8.26 1.02 -9.93
N GLU A 44 -6.96 1.25 -10.12
CA GLU A 44 -6.30 1.06 -11.42
C GLU A 44 -6.28 -0.41 -11.87
N TYR A 45 -6.13 -1.35 -10.92
CA TYR A 45 -6.04 -2.78 -11.19
C TYR A 45 -7.37 -3.54 -10.96
N GLY A 46 -8.47 -2.82 -10.73
CA GLY A 46 -9.82 -3.37 -10.65
C GLY A 46 -10.10 -4.20 -9.39
N LEU A 47 -9.52 -3.80 -8.26
CA LEU A 47 -9.75 -4.39 -6.94
C LEU A 47 -10.71 -3.55 -6.08
#